data_AF-A0A2N1JKB1-F1
#
_entry.id   AF-A0A2N1JKB1-F1
#
_cell.length_a   1.000
_cell.length_b   1.000
_cell.length_c   1.000
_cell.angle_alpha   90.00
_cell.angle_beta   90.00
_cell.angle_gamma   90.00
#
_symmetry.space_group_name_H-M   'P 1'
#
loop_
_entity.id
_entity.type
_entity.pdbx_description
1 polymer ?
#
loop_
_entity_poly.entity_id
_entity_poly.type
_entity_poly.pdbx_seq_one_letter_code
_entity_poly.pdbx_strand_id
1 'polypeptide(L)'
;MLNQAESSRRRELQRRAFAAGGGASEAELAELRELDARAGADAVIAPAPAAMDAGRAPLMEPPADPSAEQPAKLWRDAAAVPVSEPAAASPTDEHESSGSAHDAAPRRRRPGMPALILSTLIALLLGFGGGWMLLSRDDAPAMTSEQAKAMAEIEKTARFDAGSVTYLGEQYDAAVWRATAKDGEEICLAIHVIDRSDHLCMPPPDEDTPFAQPVGVSLNRQDGDAYWSYWATLVTDIAGREALIVQRHDMSAGFDWEAQYTEEERRYIGMLEAEGVVPTSLQIIGYDGDVPIFISQDVRTCIHVVDPATEAVVQSCDPTDDGLYILQVQDATYEVRETSMRGPILTIVRNDG
;
A
#
# COMPACT_ATOMS: atom_id res chain seq x y z
N MET A 1 32.15 -11.76 -9.46
CA MET A 1 30.91 -11.18 -10.02
C MET A 1 30.43 -12.06 -11.17
N LEU A 2 29.11 -12.24 -11.35
CA LEU A 2 28.58 -12.86 -12.57
C LEU A 2 28.85 -11.94 -13.78
N ASN A 3 29.29 -12.49 -14.89
CA ASN A 3 29.38 -11.73 -16.13
C ASN A 3 27.99 -11.48 -16.75
N GLN A 4 27.91 -10.64 -17.79
CA GLN A 4 26.64 -10.26 -18.42
C GLN A 4 25.87 -11.46 -19.00
N ALA A 5 26.58 -12.46 -19.53
CA ALA A 5 25.99 -13.67 -20.08
C ALA A 5 25.41 -14.55 -18.95
N GLU A 6 26.15 -14.74 -17.86
CA GLU A 6 25.69 -15.48 -16.67
C GLU A 6 24.49 -14.79 -16.00
N SER A 7 24.50 -13.46 -15.92
CA SER A 7 23.38 -12.69 -15.39
C SER A 7 22.12 -12.83 -16.26
N SER A 8 22.29 -12.86 -17.58
CA SER A 8 21.19 -13.06 -18.53
C SER A 8 20.66 -14.49 -18.48
N ARG A 9 21.55 -15.46 -18.35
CA ARG A 9 21.22 -16.88 -18.18
C ARG A 9 20.45 -17.13 -16.88
N ARG A 10 20.86 -16.49 -15.78
CA ARG A 10 20.15 -16.55 -14.49
C ARG A 10 18.70 -16.06 -14.62
N ARG A 11 18.49 -14.89 -15.23
CA ARG A 11 17.15 -14.33 -15.47
C ARG A 11 16.28 -15.24 -16.34
N GLU A 12 16.85 -15.85 -17.37
CA GLU A 12 16.15 -16.81 -18.21
C GLU A 12 15.69 -18.05 -17.42
N LEU A 13 16.58 -18.63 -16.62
CA LEU A 13 16.28 -19.78 -15.77
C LEU A 13 15.22 -19.46 -14.72
N GLN A 14 15.28 -18.29 -14.09
CA GLN A 14 14.26 -17.82 -13.14
C GLN A 14 12.89 -17.71 -13.81
N ARG A 15 12.80 -17.07 -14.99
CA ARG A 15 11.53 -16.98 -15.73
C ARG A 15 10.92 -18.34 -16.04
N ARG A 16 11.75 -19.34 -16.37
CA ARG A 16 11.25 -20.69 -16.69
C ARG A 16 10.88 -21.51 -15.46
N ALA A 17 11.66 -21.39 -14.38
CA ALA A 17 11.38 -22.07 -13.12
C ALA A 17 10.05 -21.60 -12.50
N PHE A 18 9.73 -20.31 -12.63
CA PHE A 18 8.52 -19.70 -12.05
C PHE A 18 7.38 -19.48 -13.05
N ALA A 19 7.51 -19.94 -14.30
CA ALA A 19 6.39 -19.92 -15.24
C ALA A 19 5.28 -20.89 -14.80
N ALA A 20 4.03 -20.57 -15.14
CA ALA A 20 2.89 -21.44 -14.86
C ALA A 20 3.11 -22.85 -15.46
N GLY A 21 3.26 -23.85 -14.58
CA GLY A 21 3.58 -25.24 -14.96
C GLY A 21 5.02 -25.69 -14.73
N GLY A 22 5.92 -24.83 -14.21
CA GLY A 22 7.25 -25.24 -13.76
C GLY A 22 8.13 -25.80 -14.88
N GLY A 23 8.40 -25.01 -15.92
CA GLY A 23 9.04 -25.46 -17.16
C GLY A 23 10.57 -25.65 -17.10
N ALA A 24 11.19 -25.60 -15.91
CA ALA A 24 12.62 -25.84 -15.75
C ALA A 24 12.89 -27.30 -15.37
N SER A 25 13.82 -27.93 -16.08
CA SER A 25 14.30 -29.27 -15.72
C SER A 25 15.13 -29.25 -14.43
N GLU A 26 15.32 -30.39 -13.78
CA GLU A 26 16.15 -30.48 -12.56
C GLU A 26 17.59 -30.00 -12.78
N ALA A 27 18.15 -30.24 -13.96
CA ALA A 27 19.47 -29.76 -14.34
C ALA A 27 19.52 -28.22 -14.42
N GLU A 28 18.47 -27.60 -14.94
CA GLU A 28 18.34 -26.14 -15.04
C GLU A 28 18.10 -25.49 -13.68
N LEU A 29 17.37 -26.16 -12.78
CA LEU A 29 17.23 -25.72 -11.40
C LEU A 29 18.56 -25.84 -10.62
N ALA A 30 19.38 -26.86 -10.91
CA ALA A 30 20.72 -26.97 -10.34
C ALA A 30 21.64 -25.85 -10.86
N GLU A 31 21.61 -25.56 -12.16
CA GLU A 31 22.34 -24.45 -12.78
C GLU A 31 21.93 -23.10 -12.17
N LEU A 32 20.63 -22.90 -11.94
CA LEU A 32 20.11 -21.69 -11.29
C LEU A 32 20.66 -21.52 -9.87
N ARG A 33 20.66 -22.58 -9.05
CA ARG A 33 21.22 -22.54 -7.68
C ARG A 33 22.70 -22.17 -7.67
N GLU A 34 23.47 -22.67 -8.63
CA GLU A 34 24.90 -22.34 -8.76
C GLU A 34 25.11 -20.87 -9.15
N LEU A 35 24.29 -20.34 -10.06
CA LEU A 35 24.32 -18.92 -10.45
C LEU A 35 23.91 -18.01 -9.29
N ASP A 36 22.90 -18.39 -8.51
CA ASP A 36 22.45 -17.61 -7.33
C ASP A 36 23.51 -17.62 -6.21
N ALA A 37 24.16 -18.77 -5.95
CA ALA A 37 25.24 -18.87 -4.98
C ALA A 37 26.44 -17.98 -5.35
N ARG A 38 26.83 -17.95 -6.63
CA ARG A 38 27.90 -17.08 -7.12
C ARG A 38 27.53 -15.60 -7.09
N ALA A 39 26.27 -15.27 -7.39
CA ALA A 39 25.80 -13.90 -7.27
C ALA A 39 25.78 -13.39 -5.83
N GLY A 40 25.44 -14.24 -4.85
CA GLY A 40 25.41 -13.88 -3.43
C GLY A 40 26.81 -13.74 -2.80
N ALA A 41 27.77 -14.56 -3.22
CA ALA A 41 29.13 -14.51 -2.69
C ALA A 41 29.90 -13.22 -3.05
N ASP A 42 29.51 -12.53 -4.12
CA ASP A 42 30.19 -11.34 -4.63
C ASP A 42 29.60 -10.00 -4.13
N ALA A 43 28.44 -10.01 -3.46
CA ALA A 43 27.82 -8.79 -2.91
C ALA A 43 28.59 -8.20 -1.71
N VAL A 44 29.63 -8.89 -1.22
CA VAL A 44 30.42 -8.49 -0.03
C VAL A 44 31.56 -7.54 -0.38
N ILE A 45 31.90 -7.30 -1.66
CA ILE A 45 33.07 -6.47 -2.02
C ILE A 45 32.75 -5.54 -3.21
N ALA A 46 32.14 -4.39 -2.94
CA ALA A 46 32.20 -3.24 -3.86
C ALA A 46 32.28 -1.93 -3.06
N PRO A 47 33.36 -1.13 -3.20
CA PRO A 47 33.45 0.19 -2.58
C PRO A 47 32.51 1.17 -3.29
N ALA A 48 31.74 1.93 -2.52
CA ALA A 48 30.81 2.93 -3.03
C ALA A 48 31.54 4.12 -3.71
N PRO A 49 31.00 4.68 -4.81
CA PRO A 49 31.53 5.90 -5.41
C PRO A 49 31.19 7.14 -4.55
N ALA A 50 32.10 8.10 -4.55
CA ALA A 50 32.05 9.33 -3.75
C ALA A 50 30.77 10.15 -3.98
N ALA A 51 30.20 10.63 -2.89
CA ALA A 51 28.96 11.41 -2.81
C ALA A 51 29.03 12.73 -3.58
N MET A 52 27.99 13.03 -4.35
CA MET A 52 27.65 14.37 -4.78
C MET A 52 26.87 15.08 -3.68
N ASP A 53 27.33 16.29 -3.36
CA ASP A 53 26.75 17.28 -2.46
C ASP A 53 25.35 17.71 -2.92
N ALA A 54 24.34 17.55 -2.07
CA ALA A 54 23.00 18.07 -2.30
C ALA A 54 22.30 18.42 -0.97
N GLY A 55 22.29 19.72 -0.65
CA GLY A 55 21.06 20.49 -0.46
C GLY A 55 20.20 20.19 0.76
N ARG A 56 20.47 20.92 1.84
CA ARG A 56 19.64 21.14 3.04
C ARG A 56 18.16 21.44 2.74
N ALA A 57 17.25 20.63 3.27
CA ALA A 57 15.81 20.93 3.35
C ALA A 57 15.43 21.57 4.71
N PRO A 58 14.38 22.40 4.80
CA PRO A 58 14.04 23.13 6.03
C PRO A 58 13.17 22.31 7.00
N LEU A 59 13.42 22.49 8.30
CA LEU A 59 12.67 21.94 9.44
C LEU A 59 11.23 22.47 9.46
N MET A 60 10.26 21.56 9.61
CA MET A 60 8.84 21.87 9.77
C MET A 60 8.49 21.82 11.27
N GLU A 61 8.00 22.94 11.80
CA GLU A 61 7.61 23.12 13.22
C GLU A 61 6.17 22.58 13.44
N PRO A 62 5.88 21.92 14.59
CA PRO A 62 4.55 21.35 14.85
C PRO A 62 3.52 22.40 15.30
N PRO A 63 2.22 22.25 14.95
CA PRO A 63 1.19 23.22 15.29
C PRO A 63 0.75 23.12 16.77
N ALA A 64 0.50 24.30 17.36
CA ALA A 64 0.01 24.48 18.71
C ALA A 64 -1.52 24.27 18.83
N ASP A 65 -1.91 23.63 19.92
CA ASP A 65 -3.28 23.33 20.35
C ASP A 65 -3.97 24.54 21.00
N PRO A 66 -5.25 24.84 20.72
CA PRO A 66 -6.03 25.74 21.57
C PRO A 66 -7.31 25.07 22.09
N SER A 67 -7.28 24.70 23.37
CA SER A 67 -8.48 24.51 24.20
C SER A 67 -8.48 25.51 25.34
N ALA A 68 -9.43 26.47 25.31
CA ALA A 68 -9.90 27.21 26.48
C ALA A 68 -11.31 27.80 26.24
N GLU A 69 -12.23 27.33 27.09
CA GLU A 69 -13.65 27.61 27.32
C GLU A 69 -14.09 29.10 27.39
N GLN A 70 -15.19 29.51 26.72
CA GLN A 70 -16.58 29.78 27.20
C GLN A 70 -16.94 31.30 27.29
N PRO A 71 -18.22 31.79 27.39
CA PRO A 71 -19.56 31.14 27.38
C PRO A 71 -20.67 31.82 26.50
N ALA A 72 -21.89 31.24 26.59
CA ALA A 72 -23.15 31.44 25.87
C ALA A 72 -23.90 32.81 25.94
N LYS A 73 -24.75 33.12 24.93
CA LYS A 73 -26.24 33.25 25.04
C LYS A 73 -26.97 33.79 23.79
N LEU A 74 -28.18 33.23 23.57
CA LEU A 74 -29.39 33.74 22.87
C LEU A 74 -29.27 33.85 21.33
N TRP A 75 -30.18 33.30 20.52
CA TRP A 75 -31.59 33.65 20.40
C TRP A 75 -32.47 32.46 19.94
N ARG A 76 -33.73 32.52 20.33
CA ARG A 76 -34.83 31.59 20.00
C ARG A 76 -35.81 32.35 19.08
N ASP A 77 -36.34 31.66 18.07
CA ASP A 77 -37.78 31.57 17.67
C ASP A 77 -38.03 31.53 16.15
N ALA A 78 -38.88 30.54 15.79
CA ALA A 78 -39.95 30.55 14.78
C ALA A 78 -39.56 30.64 13.27
N ALA A 79 -40.16 29.94 12.31
CA ALA A 79 -41.31 29.04 12.28
C ALA A 79 -41.40 28.33 10.91
N ALA A 80 -42.26 27.29 10.89
CA ALA A 80 -43.16 26.85 9.82
C ALA A 80 -42.64 26.00 8.63
N VAL A 81 -43.13 24.75 8.66
CA VAL A 81 -43.36 23.82 7.54
C VAL A 81 -44.50 24.36 6.65
N PRO A 82 -44.58 23.98 5.36
CA PRO A 82 -45.67 23.06 5.00
C PRO A 82 -45.30 21.97 3.99
N VAL A 83 -45.95 20.83 4.24
CA VAL A 83 -46.15 19.64 3.40
C VAL A 83 -46.98 19.99 2.17
N SER A 84 -46.72 19.34 1.02
CA SER A 84 -47.71 19.14 -0.05
C SER A 84 -47.33 17.97 -0.97
N GLU A 85 -47.92 16.80 -0.72
CA GLU A 85 -48.57 15.92 -1.72
C GLU A 85 -50.08 16.28 -1.67
N PRO A 86 -50.94 16.03 -2.69
CA PRO A 86 -51.05 14.72 -3.36
C PRO A 86 -51.57 14.74 -4.84
N ALA A 87 -51.70 13.52 -5.38
CA ALA A 87 -52.90 12.99 -6.05
C ALA A 87 -52.79 12.55 -7.52
N ALA A 88 -53.24 11.31 -7.70
CA ALA A 88 -53.37 10.52 -8.93
C ALA A 88 -54.50 10.99 -9.86
N ALA A 89 -54.38 10.64 -11.15
CA ALA A 89 -55.50 10.20 -12.00
C ALA A 89 -54.99 9.58 -13.32
N SER A 90 -55.40 8.34 -13.60
CA SER A 90 -55.70 7.85 -14.97
C SER A 90 -57.22 7.96 -15.15
N PRO A 91 -57.76 8.20 -16.35
CA PRO A 91 -58.11 7.07 -17.25
C PRO A 91 -58.04 7.35 -18.78
N THR A 92 -57.97 6.24 -19.49
CA THR A 92 -58.50 5.85 -20.82
C THR A 92 -58.94 6.89 -21.85
N ASP A 93 -58.54 6.70 -23.11
CA ASP A 93 -59.50 6.70 -24.24
C ASP A 93 -59.00 5.86 -25.42
N GLU A 94 -59.92 5.07 -25.94
CA GLU A 94 -59.83 4.19 -27.09
C GLU A 94 -60.12 4.96 -28.39
N HIS A 95 -59.40 4.67 -29.48
CA HIS A 95 -59.91 4.90 -30.84
C HIS A 95 -59.43 3.80 -31.78
N GLU A 96 -60.34 2.87 -32.07
CA GLU A 96 -60.37 2.08 -33.31
C GLU A 96 -60.87 2.96 -34.46
N SER A 97 -60.22 2.90 -35.63
CA SER A 97 -60.94 2.94 -36.92
C SER A 97 -60.09 2.35 -38.07
N SER A 98 -60.39 1.09 -38.35
CA SER A 98 -60.68 0.50 -39.67
C SER A 98 -60.14 1.13 -40.97
N GLY A 99 -59.32 0.33 -41.67
CA GLY A 99 -59.68 -0.17 -43.01
C GLY A 99 -59.09 0.54 -44.24
N SER A 100 -58.29 -0.17 -45.04
CA SER A 100 -58.78 -0.75 -46.30
C SER A 100 -57.65 -1.43 -47.07
N ALA A 101 -57.93 -2.63 -47.57
CA ALA A 101 -57.08 -3.43 -48.44
C ALA A 101 -57.21 -2.96 -49.90
N HIS A 102 -56.09 -2.92 -50.62
CA HIS A 102 -56.10 -3.04 -52.08
C HIS A 102 -54.95 -3.93 -52.55
N ASP A 103 -55.34 -5.09 -53.08
CA ASP A 103 -54.57 -5.96 -53.94
C ASP A 103 -54.23 -5.26 -55.27
N ALA A 104 -52.96 -5.32 -55.67
CA ALA A 104 -52.56 -5.43 -57.08
C ALA A 104 -51.07 -5.83 -57.20
N ALA A 105 -50.83 -7.06 -57.62
CA ALA A 105 -49.55 -7.51 -58.19
C ALA A 105 -49.67 -7.58 -59.74
N PRO A 106 -48.60 -7.86 -60.52
CA PRO A 106 -47.17 -7.62 -60.33
C PRO A 106 -46.54 -6.88 -61.54
N ARG A 107 -45.35 -6.29 -61.39
CA ARG A 107 -44.49 -5.98 -62.55
C ARG A 107 -43.01 -6.24 -62.25
N ARG A 108 -42.51 -7.33 -62.85
CA ARG A 108 -41.10 -7.71 -62.95
C ARG A 108 -40.25 -6.55 -63.49
N ARG A 109 -39.24 -6.12 -62.73
CA ARG A 109 -37.96 -5.63 -63.26
C ARG A 109 -36.81 -6.21 -62.42
N ARG A 110 -35.81 -6.73 -63.13
CA ARG A 110 -34.61 -7.39 -62.62
C ARG A 110 -33.65 -6.39 -61.93
N PRO A 111 -32.72 -6.89 -61.09
CA PRO A 111 -32.10 -6.13 -60.02
C PRO A 111 -30.87 -5.35 -60.50
N GLY A 112 -30.77 -4.09 -60.08
CA GLY A 112 -29.50 -3.38 -60.04
C GLY A 112 -29.01 -3.36 -58.60
N MET A 113 -27.94 -4.09 -58.29
CA MET A 113 -27.15 -3.89 -57.07
C MET A 113 -26.58 -2.47 -57.12
N PRO A 114 -26.98 -1.58 -56.19
CA PRO A 114 -25.96 -1.05 -55.27
C PRO A 114 -26.50 -0.82 -53.84
N ALA A 115 -27.68 -1.36 -53.50
CA ALA A 115 -28.30 -1.11 -52.21
C ALA A 115 -27.73 -1.95 -51.05
N LEU A 116 -26.99 -3.03 -51.34
CA LEU A 116 -26.43 -3.92 -50.32
C LEU A 116 -25.12 -3.41 -49.69
N ILE A 117 -24.46 -2.39 -50.26
CA ILE A 117 -23.22 -1.82 -49.72
C ILE A 117 -23.52 -0.71 -48.70
N LEU A 118 -24.64 0.01 -48.86
CA LEU A 118 -24.99 1.12 -47.97
C LEU A 118 -25.59 0.64 -46.63
N SER A 119 -26.32 -0.47 -46.63
CA SER A 119 -26.88 -1.03 -45.39
C SER A 119 -25.82 -1.66 -44.49
N THR A 120 -24.74 -2.21 -45.06
CA THR A 120 -23.61 -2.75 -44.29
C THR A 120 -22.82 -1.64 -43.62
N LEU A 121 -22.63 -0.48 -44.27
CA LEU A 121 -21.93 0.67 -43.67
C LEU A 121 -22.71 1.29 -42.50
N ILE A 122 -24.05 1.38 -42.60
CA ILE A 122 -24.89 1.90 -41.51
C ILE A 122 -24.97 0.90 -40.34
N ALA A 123 -25.07 -0.40 -40.64
CA ALA A 123 -25.02 -1.45 -39.60
C ALA A 123 -23.64 -1.57 -38.94
N LEU A 124 -22.55 -1.35 -39.68
CA LEU A 124 -21.19 -1.27 -39.11
C LEU A 124 -21.00 -0.01 -38.27
N LEU A 125 -21.52 1.15 -38.68
CA LEU A 125 -21.44 2.38 -37.90
C LEU A 125 -22.30 2.35 -36.62
N LEU A 126 -23.49 1.75 -36.68
CA LEU A 126 -24.34 1.53 -35.49
C LEU A 126 -23.80 0.39 -34.60
N GLY A 127 -23.19 -0.64 -35.18
CA GLY A 127 -22.54 -1.73 -34.46
C GLY A 127 -21.22 -1.33 -33.79
N PHE A 128 -20.41 -0.49 -34.43
CA PHE A 128 -19.20 0.07 -33.82
C PHE A 128 -19.51 1.17 -32.80
N GLY A 129 -20.50 2.02 -33.06
CA GLY A 129 -20.89 3.10 -32.15
C GLY A 129 -21.58 2.61 -30.88
N GLY A 130 -22.43 1.57 -30.99
CA GLY A 130 -23.12 0.98 -29.83
C GLY A 130 -22.30 -0.06 -29.08
N GLY A 131 -21.41 -0.79 -29.77
CA GLY A 131 -20.58 -1.83 -29.18
C GLY A 131 -19.48 -1.27 -28.26
N TRP A 132 -18.95 -0.08 -28.55
CA TRP A 132 -17.86 0.50 -27.75
C TRP A 132 -18.29 0.91 -26.33
N MET A 133 -19.57 1.24 -26.11
CA MET A 133 -20.07 1.56 -24.76
C MET A 133 -20.39 0.33 -23.90
N LEU A 134 -20.40 -0.88 -24.47
CA LEU A 134 -20.67 -2.11 -23.70
C LEU A 134 -19.41 -2.95 -23.43
N LEU A 135 -18.29 -2.65 -24.09
CA LEU A 135 -17.03 -3.41 -23.98
C LEU A 135 -15.96 -2.75 -23.09
N SER A 136 -16.28 -1.64 -22.42
CA SER A 136 -15.39 -0.99 -21.43
C SER A 136 -15.89 -1.12 -20.00
N ARG A 137 -16.72 -2.13 -19.70
CA ARG A 137 -17.01 -2.47 -18.31
C ARG A 137 -15.79 -3.17 -17.74
N ASP A 138 -14.98 -2.37 -17.07
CA ASP A 138 -13.88 -2.78 -16.21
C ASP A 138 -14.26 -4.03 -15.40
N ASP A 139 -13.29 -4.92 -15.21
CA ASP A 139 -13.40 -6.15 -14.39
C ASP A 139 -13.64 -5.86 -12.88
N ALA A 140 -14.12 -4.66 -12.54
CA ALA A 140 -14.46 -4.26 -11.19
C ALA A 140 -15.59 -5.15 -10.65
N PRO A 141 -15.44 -5.73 -9.45
CA PRO A 141 -16.48 -6.53 -8.84
C PRO A 141 -17.79 -5.74 -8.66
N ALA A 142 -18.92 -6.43 -8.64
CA ALA A 142 -20.21 -5.79 -8.35
C ALA A 142 -20.23 -5.31 -6.88
N MET A 143 -20.67 -4.07 -6.66
CA MET A 143 -20.81 -3.49 -5.32
C MET A 143 -22.17 -3.83 -4.68
N THR A 144 -22.19 -3.99 -3.36
CA THR A 144 -23.40 -4.02 -2.55
C THR A 144 -23.96 -2.60 -2.36
N SER A 145 -25.20 -2.49 -1.87
CA SER A 145 -25.81 -1.20 -1.56
C SER A 145 -25.11 -0.47 -0.41
N GLU A 146 -24.50 -1.20 0.51
CA GLU A 146 -23.71 -0.64 1.62
C GLU A 146 -22.38 -0.10 1.11
N GLN A 147 -21.66 -0.86 0.27
CA GLN A 147 -20.43 -0.41 -0.39
C GLN A 147 -20.69 0.83 -1.26
N ALA A 148 -21.79 0.86 -2.02
CA ALA A 148 -22.14 2.03 -2.83
C ALA A 148 -22.42 3.29 -1.98
N LYS A 149 -23.04 3.13 -0.80
CA LYS A 149 -23.24 4.24 0.16
C LYS A 149 -21.91 4.70 0.76
N ALA A 150 -21.05 3.76 1.13
CA ALA A 150 -19.73 4.06 1.67
C ALA A 150 -18.87 4.84 0.67
N MET A 151 -18.85 4.38 -0.59
CA MET A 151 -18.19 5.08 -1.69
C MET A 151 -18.70 6.52 -1.84
N ALA A 152 -20.03 6.71 -1.85
CA ALA A 152 -20.62 8.04 -1.96
C ALA A 152 -20.31 8.95 -0.76
N GLU A 153 -20.02 8.40 0.42
CA GLU A 153 -19.56 9.17 1.58
C GLU A 153 -18.09 9.53 1.48
N ILE A 154 -17.25 8.59 1.02
CA ILE A 154 -15.82 8.84 0.75
C ILE A 154 -15.68 9.96 -0.28
N GLU A 155 -16.42 9.92 -1.38
CA GLU A 155 -16.38 10.95 -2.44
C GLU A 155 -16.74 12.38 -1.94
N LYS A 156 -17.47 12.52 -0.84
CA LYS A 156 -17.75 13.85 -0.25
C LYS A 156 -16.56 14.42 0.49
N THR A 157 -15.72 13.55 1.06
CA THR A 157 -14.61 13.93 1.94
C THR A 157 -13.28 13.93 1.20
N ALA A 158 -13.12 13.00 0.26
CA ALA A 158 -11.95 12.87 -0.57
C ALA A 158 -12.05 13.75 -1.81
N ARG A 159 -10.94 14.41 -2.18
CA ARG A 159 -10.85 15.25 -3.38
C ARG A 159 -10.44 14.43 -4.61
N PHE A 160 -11.21 13.39 -4.90
CA PHE A 160 -10.97 12.56 -6.07
C PHE A 160 -11.40 13.25 -7.36
N ASP A 161 -10.77 12.86 -8.46
CA ASP A 161 -11.18 13.27 -9.80
C ASP A 161 -12.54 12.64 -10.12
N ALA A 162 -13.43 13.41 -10.74
CA ALA A 162 -14.78 12.97 -11.03
C ALA A 162 -14.80 11.72 -11.93
N GLY A 163 -15.44 10.65 -11.46
CA GLY A 163 -15.57 9.39 -12.21
C GLY A 163 -14.32 8.49 -12.19
N SER A 164 -13.31 8.81 -11.37
CA SER A 164 -12.09 7.99 -11.26
C SER A 164 -12.21 6.80 -10.30
N VAL A 165 -13.24 6.81 -9.43
CA VAL A 165 -13.38 5.82 -8.37
C VAL A 165 -13.77 4.46 -8.93
N THR A 166 -12.95 3.45 -8.63
CA THR A 166 -13.10 2.06 -9.08
C THR A 166 -13.05 1.13 -7.87
N TYR A 167 -14.06 0.26 -7.73
CA TYR A 167 -14.07 -0.73 -6.66
C TYR A 167 -13.08 -1.87 -6.95
N LEU A 168 -12.21 -2.17 -5.99
CA LEU A 168 -11.19 -3.20 -6.12
C LEU A 168 -11.61 -4.54 -5.49
N GLY A 169 -12.44 -4.50 -4.44
CA GLY A 169 -12.90 -5.69 -3.74
C GLY A 169 -13.00 -5.50 -2.23
N GLU A 170 -13.28 -6.59 -1.54
CA GLU A 170 -13.43 -6.62 -0.08
C GLU A 170 -12.75 -7.86 0.50
N GLN A 171 -12.06 -7.67 1.63
CA GLN A 171 -11.50 -8.76 2.42
C GLN A 171 -11.51 -8.37 3.90
N TYR A 172 -11.82 -9.34 4.78
CA TYR A 172 -11.94 -9.09 6.22
C TYR A 172 -12.93 -7.97 6.58
N ASP A 173 -14.03 -7.85 5.83
CA ASP A 173 -15.04 -6.78 5.97
C ASP A 173 -14.50 -5.37 5.64
N ALA A 174 -13.34 -5.29 4.98
CA ALA A 174 -12.74 -4.06 4.49
C ALA A 174 -12.93 -3.94 2.97
N ALA A 175 -13.84 -3.06 2.57
CA ALA A 175 -14.07 -2.71 1.17
C ALA A 175 -13.05 -1.66 0.72
N VAL A 176 -12.47 -1.83 -0.47
CA VAL A 176 -11.39 -0.97 -0.98
C VAL A 176 -11.71 -0.45 -2.37
N TRP A 177 -11.43 0.84 -2.59
CA TRP A 177 -11.52 1.50 -3.88
C TRP A 177 -10.18 2.13 -4.26
N ARG A 178 -9.96 2.21 -5.57
CA ARG A 178 -8.92 3.01 -6.20
C ARG A 178 -9.55 4.26 -6.79
N ALA A 179 -8.86 5.38 -6.74
CA ALA A 179 -9.26 6.60 -7.42
C ALA A 179 -8.03 7.35 -7.92
N THR A 180 -8.24 8.43 -8.65
CA THR A 180 -7.19 9.42 -8.93
C THR A 180 -7.54 10.75 -8.28
N ALA A 181 -6.53 11.58 -8.05
CA ALA A 181 -6.71 12.96 -7.61
C ALA A 181 -5.75 13.88 -8.38
N LYS A 182 -6.05 15.19 -8.32
CA LYS A 182 -5.28 16.25 -8.99
C LYS A 182 -5.11 15.98 -10.48
N ASP A 183 -6.23 15.74 -11.17
CA ASP A 183 -6.26 15.51 -12.61
C ASP A 183 -5.38 14.31 -13.05
N GLY A 184 -5.30 13.27 -12.21
CA GLY A 184 -4.51 12.05 -12.46
C GLY A 184 -3.06 12.10 -11.99
N GLU A 185 -2.60 13.18 -11.36
CA GLU A 185 -1.23 13.26 -10.82
C GLU A 185 -1.01 12.36 -9.60
N GLU A 186 -2.07 11.95 -8.91
CA GLU A 186 -2.00 11.07 -7.73
C GLU A 186 -2.89 9.83 -7.92
N ILE A 187 -2.40 8.68 -7.44
CA ILE A 187 -3.20 7.48 -7.24
C ILE A 187 -3.65 7.47 -5.79
N CYS A 188 -4.94 7.24 -5.58
CA CYS A 188 -5.54 7.16 -4.26
C CYS A 188 -6.09 5.76 -3.98
N LEU A 189 -5.96 5.32 -2.74
CA LEU A 189 -6.71 4.19 -2.19
C LEU A 189 -7.62 4.67 -1.08
N ALA A 190 -8.85 4.16 -1.08
CA ALA A 190 -9.80 4.36 0.00
C ALA A 190 -10.21 3.00 0.59
N ILE A 191 -10.29 2.93 1.91
CA ILE A 191 -10.70 1.75 2.66
C ILE A 191 -11.94 2.10 3.50
N HIS A 192 -12.88 1.18 3.56
CA HIS A 192 -14.06 1.28 4.41
C HIS A 192 -14.24 0.00 5.20
N VAL A 193 -14.39 0.16 6.52
CA VAL A 193 -14.68 -0.94 7.45
C VAL A 193 -15.86 -0.50 8.31
N ILE A 194 -17.02 -1.12 8.08
CA ILE A 194 -18.29 -0.85 8.77
C ILE A 194 -18.78 0.60 8.68
N ASP A 195 -18.47 1.46 9.64
CA ASP A 195 -18.96 2.84 9.74
C ASP A 195 -17.81 3.85 9.69
N ARG A 196 -16.62 3.37 9.29
CA ARG A 196 -15.39 4.15 9.21
C ARG A 196 -14.79 4.02 7.82
N SER A 197 -14.29 5.12 7.31
CA SER A 197 -13.54 5.17 6.06
C SER A 197 -12.27 5.98 6.24
N ASP A 198 -11.24 5.65 5.48
CA ASP A 198 -10.02 6.44 5.35
C ASP A 198 -9.52 6.38 3.89
N HIS A 199 -8.66 7.31 3.50
CA HIS A 199 -8.05 7.33 2.17
C HIS A 199 -6.66 7.94 2.20
N LEU A 200 -5.79 7.46 1.32
CA LEU A 200 -4.47 8.04 1.08
C LEU A 200 -4.25 8.22 -0.42
N CYS A 201 -3.72 9.38 -0.79
CA CYS A 201 -3.29 9.70 -2.14
C CYS A 201 -1.78 9.91 -2.16
N MET A 202 -1.12 9.41 -3.20
CA MET A 202 0.30 9.66 -3.44
C MET A 202 0.59 9.68 -4.94
N PRO A 203 1.71 10.31 -5.37
CA PRO A 203 2.14 10.22 -6.76
C PRO A 203 2.28 8.75 -7.19
N PRO A 204 1.98 8.42 -8.46
CA PRO A 204 2.20 7.08 -8.98
C PRO A 204 3.67 6.68 -8.78
N PRO A 205 3.94 5.39 -8.54
CA PRO A 205 5.31 4.90 -8.45
C PRO A 205 6.08 5.26 -9.74
N ASP A 206 7.26 5.87 -9.58
CA ASP A 206 8.15 6.16 -10.70
C ASP A 206 8.70 4.84 -11.26
N GLU A 207 8.45 4.58 -12.54
CA GLU A 207 8.89 3.35 -13.24
C GLU A 207 10.42 3.22 -13.26
N ASP A 208 11.14 4.34 -13.19
CA ASP A 208 12.61 4.36 -13.18
C ASP A 208 13.20 4.15 -11.77
N THR A 209 12.37 4.17 -10.73
CA THR A 209 12.80 3.97 -9.34
C THR A 209 12.62 2.50 -8.94
N PRO A 210 13.70 1.70 -8.87
CA PRO A 210 13.60 0.34 -8.34
C PRO A 210 13.08 0.41 -6.90
N PHE A 211 12.10 -0.45 -6.58
CA PHE A 211 11.39 -0.48 -5.28
C PHE A 211 10.52 0.74 -4.98
N ALA A 212 9.93 1.36 -6.01
CA ALA A 212 8.89 2.35 -5.80
C ALA A 212 7.83 1.82 -4.81
N GLN A 213 7.52 2.63 -3.81
CA GLN A 213 6.63 2.24 -2.72
C GLN A 213 5.23 1.97 -3.29
N PRO A 214 4.60 0.83 -2.96
CA PRO A 214 3.24 0.60 -3.39
C PRO A 214 2.30 1.58 -2.70
N VAL A 215 1.20 1.92 -3.36
CA VAL A 215 0.17 2.78 -2.75
C VAL A 215 -0.54 1.97 -1.68
N GLY A 216 -0.62 2.49 -0.46
CA GLY A 216 -1.27 1.82 0.67
C GLY A 216 -2.10 2.76 1.52
N VAL A 217 -3.14 2.24 2.16
CA VAL A 217 -3.98 2.96 3.12
C VAL A 217 -4.19 2.10 4.36
N SER A 218 -4.17 2.72 5.53
CA SER A 218 -4.42 2.04 6.81
C SER A 218 -5.62 2.62 7.51
N LEU A 219 -6.36 1.78 8.23
CA LEU A 219 -7.47 2.20 9.08
C LEU A 219 -7.42 1.42 10.39
N ASN A 220 -7.38 2.13 11.51
CA ASN A 220 -7.47 1.51 12.83
C ASN A 220 -8.90 1.64 13.37
N ARG A 221 -9.41 0.57 13.98
CA ARG A 221 -10.77 0.51 14.52
C ARG A 221 -10.78 -0.16 15.90
N GLN A 222 -11.50 0.45 16.81
CA GLN A 222 -11.86 -0.17 18.09
C GLN A 222 -13.25 -0.79 17.99
N ASP A 223 -13.39 -2.03 18.45
CA ASP A 223 -14.65 -2.79 18.51
C ASP A 223 -14.78 -3.43 19.90
N GLY A 224 -15.44 -2.71 20.82
CA GLY A 224 -15.42 -3.04 22.25
C GLY A 224 -13.99 -2.94 22.83
N ASP A 225 -13.54 -4.02 23.45
CA ASP A 225 -12.15 -4.14 23.97
C ASP A 225 -11.15 -4.50 22.88
N ALA A 226 -11.63 -4.87 21.68
CA ALA A 226 -10.75 -5.21 20.57
C ALA A 226 -10.27 -3.96 19.83
N TYR A 227 -8.98 -3.89 19.51
CA TYR A 227 -8.37 -2.88 18.65
C TYR A 227 -7.81 -3.59 17.42
N TRP A 228 -8.24 -3.18 16.24
CA TRP A 228 -7.86 -3.79 14.96
C TRP A 228 -7.17 -2.76 14.07
N SER A 229 -6.10 -3.17 13.39
CA SER A 229 -5.48 -2.40 12.30
C SER A 229 -5.74 -3.10 10.97
N TYR A 230 -6.25 -2.35 10.01
CA TYR A 230 -6.46 -2.78 8.63
C TYR A 230 -5.46 -2.06 7.74
N TRP A 231 -4.84 -2.79 6.82
CA TRP A 231 -3.93 -2.21 5.83
C TRP A 231 -4.28 -2.77 4.46
N ALA A 232 -4.52 -1.89 3.49
CA ALA A 232 -4.76 -2.24 2.10
C ALA A 232 -3.64 -1.65 1.24
N THR A 233 -3.08 -2.45 0.34
CA THR A 233 -2.00 -2.05 -0.55
C THR A 233 -2.28 -2.50 -1.97
N LEU A 234 -2.10 -1.60 -2.92
CA LEU A 234 -2.16 -1.86 -4.34
C LEU A 234 -0.75 -2.15 -4.85
N VAL A 235 -0.54 -3.37 -5.34
CA VAL A 235 0.73 -3.80 -5.93
C VAL A 235 0.54 -4.12 -7.40
N THR A 236 1.63 -4.14 -8.16
CA THR A 236 1.64 -4.63 -9.53
C THR A 236 2.31 -6.00 -9.58
N ASP A 237 1.64 -6.99 -10.17
CA ASP A 237 2.17 -8.34 -10.32
C ASP A 237 3.24 -8.43 -11.44
N ILE A 238 3.86 -9.60 -11.57
CA ILE A 238 4.89 -9.85 -12.60
C ILE A 238 4.39 -9.74 -14.05
N ALA A 239 3.07 -9.74 -14.26
CA ALA A 239 2.43 -9.56 -15.55
C ALA A 239 1.99 -8.11 -15.79
N GLY A 240 2.31 -7.19 -14.87
CA GLY A 240 1.93 -5.78 -14.95
C GLY A 240 0.48 -5.52 -14.54
N ARG A 241 -0.19 -6.47 -13.88
CA ARG A 241 -1.58 -6.31 -13.45
C ARG A 241 -1.63 -5.79 -12.01
N GLU A 242 -2.52 -4.86 -11.73
CA GLU A 242 -2.78 -4.43 -10.38
C GLU A 242 -3.40 -5.58 -9.54
N ALA A 243 -2.96 -5.70 -8.30
CA ALA A 243 -3.47 -6.64 -7.32
C ALA A 243 -3.62 -5.94 -5.97
N LEU A 244 -4.73 -6.21 -5.30
CA LEU A 244 -5.01 -5.70 -3.96
C LEU A 244 -4.56 -6.72 -2.91
N ILE A 245 -3.81 -6.25 -1.91
CA ILE A 245 -3.48 -7.01 -0.71
C ILE A 245 -4.14 -6.31 0.47
N VAL A 246 -4.97 -7.03 1.23
CA VAL A 246 -5.56 -6.53 2.48
C VAL A 246 -5.04 -7.37 3.65
N GLN A 247 -4.60 -6.70 4.70
CA GLN A 247 -4.16 -7.30 5.96
C GLN A 247 -5.01 -6.76 7.11
N ARG A 248 -5.23 -7.62 8.11
CA ARG A 248 -5.91 -7.28 9.36
C ARG A 248 -5.10 -7.80 10.53
N HIS A 249 -4.74 -6.92 11.46
CA HIS A 249 -4.00 -7.23 12.66
C HIS A 249 -4.84 -6.96 13.90
N ASP A 250 -4.89 -7.95 14.80
CA ASP A 250 -5.38 -7.75 16.16
C ASP A 250 -4.30 -6.99 16.94
N MET A 251 -4.63 -5.79 17.37
CA MET A 251 -3.79 -4.94 18.20
C MET A 251 -4.31 -4.87 19.66
N SER A 252 -5.33 -5.65 20.00
CA SER A 252 -5.93 -5.74 21.35
C SER A 252 -5.11 -6.62 22.27
N ALA A 253 -4.58 -7.73 21.73
CA ALA A 253 -3.50 -8.43 22.38
C ALA A 253 -2.31 -7.48 22.32
N GLY A 254 -1.99 -6.85 23.46
CA GLY A 254 -0.78 -6.03 23.57
C GLY A 254 0.38 -6.78 22.93
N PHE A 255 1.20 -6.08 22.16
CA PHE A 255 2.35 -6.66 21.51
C PHE A 255 3.19 -7.39 22.55
N ASP A 256 3.18 -8.72 22.50
CA ASP A 256 3.97 -9.58 23.37
C ASP A 256 5.42 -9.52 22.89
N TRP A 257 6.06 -8.40 23.22
CA TRP A 257 7.43 -8.13 22.81
C TRP A 257 8.37 -9.23 23.31
N GLU A 258 8.05 -9.87 24.44
CA GLU A 258 8.82 -10.95 25.04
C GLU A 258 8.92 -12.18 24.13
N ALA A 259 7.92 -12.42 23.27
CA ALA A 259 7.89 -13.54 22.34
C ALA A 259 8.95 -13.42 21.23
N GLN A 260 9.53 -12.23 21.03
CA GLN A 260 10.59 -12.01 20.04
C GLN A 260 11.98 -12.35 20.57
N TYR A 261 12.11 -12.54 21.88
CA TYR A 261 13.38 -12.67 22.58
C TYR A 261 13.51 -14.03 23.26
N THR A 262 14.72 -14.55 23.27
CA THR A 262 15.05 -15.74 24.06
C THR A 262 15.01 -15.43 25.56
N GLU A 263 14.95 -16.45 26.42
CA GLU A 263 15.00 -16.27 27.88
C GLU A 263 16.29 -15.54 28.32
N GLU A 264 17.40 -15.83 27.65
CA GLU A 264 18.69 -15.18 27.89
C GLU A 264 18.70 -13.71 27.45
N GLU A 265 18.19 -13.39 26.26
CA GLU A 265 18.02 -12.00 25.80
C GLU A 265 17.11 -11.21 26.75
N ARG A 266 16.03 -11.82 27.24
CA ARG A 266 15.13 -11.18 28.23
C ARG A 266 15.81 -10.87 29.55
N ARG A 267 16.83 -11.63 29.96
CA ARG A 267 17.66 -11.29 31.11
C ARG A 267 18.40 -9.96 30.90
N TYR A 268 18.98 -9.76 29.71
CA TYR A 268 19.63 -8.50 29.35
C TYR A 268 18.62 -7.35 29.26
N ILE A 269 17.44 -7.59 28.66
CA ILE A 269 16.37 -6.59 28.60
C ILE A 269 15.92 -6.17 29.99
N GLY A 270 15.78 -7.10 30.94
CA GLY A 270 15.46 -6.77 32.33
C GLY A 270 16.50 -5.88 33.02
N MET A 271 17.79 -6.02 32.66
CA MET A 271 18.84 -5.11 33.14
C MET A 271 18.70 -3.71 32.54
N LEU A 272 18.38 -3.61 31.24
CA LEU A 272 18.12 -2.33 30.58
C LEU A 272 16.85 -1.65 31.12
N GLU A 273 15.81 -2.44 31.42
CA GLU A 273 14.57 -1.96 32.04
C GLU A 273 14.82 -1.38 33.43
N ALA A 274 15.69 -2.01 34.22
CA ALA A 274 16.08 -1.49 35.53
C ALA A 274 16.78 -0.11 35.46
N GLU A 275 17.40 0.21 34.32
CA GLU A 275 17.99 1.52 34.01
C GLU A 275 16.99 2.49 33.35
N GLY A 276 15.72 2.09 33.22
CA GLY A 276 14.64 2.92 32.70
C GLY A 276 14.43 2.84 31.20
N VAL A 277 15.04 1.87 30.51
CA VAL A 277 14.81 1.67 29.07
C VAL A 277 13.50 0.90 28.85
N VAL A 278 12.65 1.39 27.95
CA VAL A 278 11.34 0.77 27.68
C VAL A 278 11.53 -0.52 26.86
N PRO A 279 11.13 -1.70 27.36
CA PRO A 279 11.39 -2.98 26.68
C PRO A 279 10.80 -3.08 25.26
N THR A 280 9.61 -2.50 25.04
CA THR A 280 8.94 -2.50 23.73
C THR A 280 9.66 -1.65 22.68
N SER A 281 10.59 -0.78 23.09
CA SER A 281 11.39 0.06 22.19
C SER A 281 12.70 -0.59 21.77
N LEU A 282 13.08 -1.71 22.39
CA LEU A 282 14.34 -2.39 22.13
C LEU A 282 14.27 -3.24 20.87
N GLN A 283 15.36 -3.26 20.13
CA GLN A 283 15.63 -4.18 19.03
C GLN A 283 17.09 -4.63 19.09
N ILE A 284 17.36 -5.92 18.83
CA ILE A 284 18.73 -6.42 18.69
C ILE A 284 19.25 -6.09 17.29
N ILE A 285 20.39 -5.39 17.23
CA ILE A 285 21.06 -5.00 15.98
C ILE A 285 22.26 -5.89 15.65
N GLY A 286 22.64 -6.77 16.57
CA GLY A 286 23.70 -7.76 16.40
C GLY A 286 24.14 -8.33 17.73
N TYR A 287 25.20 -9.13 17.67
CA TYR A 287 25.76 -9.81 18.84
C TYR A 287 27.27 -9.62 18.86
N ASP A 288 27.81 -9.53 20.07
CA ASP A 288 29.23 -9.68 20.34
C ASP A 288 29.48 -10.97 21.12
N GLY A 289 29.78 -12.05 20.41
CA GLY A 289 29.69 -13.40 20.97
C GLY A 289 28.25 -13.71 21.35
N ASP A 290 28.01 -14.00 22.63
CA ASP A 290 26.66 -14.26 23.19
C ASP A 290 26.01 -13.00 23.78
N VAL A 291 26.66 -11.83 23.68
CA VAL A 291 26.14 -10.57 24.22
C VAL A 291 25.30 -9.85 23.15
N PRO A 292 23.98 -9.69 23.34
CA PRO A 292 23.15 -8.92 22.43
C PRO A 292 23.47 -7.42 22.53
N ILE A 293 23.47 -6.76 21.38
CA ILE A 293 23.65 -5.32 21.25
C ILE A 293 22.30 -4.74 20.84
N PHE A 294 21.78 -3.84 21.66
CA PHE A 294 20.44 -3.29 21.46
C PHE A 294 20.48 -1.87 20.92
N ILE A 295 19.46 -1.53 20.14
CA ILE A 295 19.06 -0.16 19.85
C ILE A 295 17.70 0.08 20.51
N SER A 296 17.49 1.25 21.12
CA SER A 296 16.18 1.70 21.58
C SER A 296 15.73 2.90 20.74
N GLN A 297 14.50 2.90 20.24
CA GLN A 297 13.95 3.99 19.41
C GLN A 297 12.63 4.54 19.97
N ASP A 298 12.65 5.02 21.21
CA ASP A 298 11.50 5.68 21.85
C ASP A 298 11.61 7.21 21.72
N VAL A 299 11.85 7.93 22.83
CA VAL A 299 12.00 9.40 22.83
C VAL A 299 13.26 9.85 22.07
N ARG A 300 14.30 9.02 22.10
CA ARG A 300 15.55 9.21 21.37
C ARG A 300 16.19 7.87 21.05
N THR A 301 16.97 7.82 19.98
CA THR A 301 17.76 6.64 19.64
C THR A 301 18.95 6.51 20.59
N CYS A 302 19.13 5.33 21.18
CA CYS A 302 20.32 4.97 21.95
C CYS A 302 20.79 3.56 21.60
N ILE A 303 22.11 3.34 21.64
CA ILE A 303 22.72 2.00 21.58
C ILE A 303 23.05 1.55 22.99
N HIS A 304 22.75 0.30 23.31
CA HIS A 304 22.97 -0.30 24.62
C HIS A 304 23.75 -1.59 24.50
N VAL A 305 24.75 -1.76 25.37
CA VAL A 305 25.47 -3.01 25.58
C VAL A 305 25.55 -3.25 27.08
N VAL A 306 25.18 -4.46 27.50
CA VAL A 306 25.41 -4.90 28.87
C VAL A 306 26.77 -5.57 28.93
N ASP A 307 27.69 -5.01 29.71
CA ASP A 307 29.01 -5.60 29.92
C ASP A 307 28.84 -6.97 30.60
N PRO A 308 29.25 -8.09 29.98
CA PRO A 308 29.04 -9.42 30.53
C PRO A 308 29.88 -9.71 31.79
N ALA A 309 30.96 -8.95 32.04
CA ALA A 309 31.83 -9.15 33.19
C ALA A 309 31.35 -8.38 34.43
N THR A 310 30.73 -7.22 34.22
CA THR A 310 30.29 -6.33 35.31
C THR A 310 28.77 -6.22 35.45
N GLU A 311 28.03 -6.73 34.47
CA GLU A 311 26.58 -6.52 34.28
C GLU A 311 26.18 -5.03 34.21
N ALA A 312 27.15 -4.14 33.96
CA ALA A 312 26.89 -2.72 33.81
C ALA A 312 26.26 -2.44 32.44
N VAL A 313 25.20 -1.64 32.43
CA VAL A 313 24.63 -1.08 31.21
C VAL A 313 25.51 0.07 30.74
N VAL A 314 26.05 -0.05 29.53
CA VAL A 314 26.78 1.02 28.85
C VAL A 314 25.94 1.47 27.66
N GLN A 315 25.72 2.77 27.52
CA GLN A 315 24.87 3.32 26.47
C GLN A 315 25.47 4.55 25.79
N SER A 316 25.06 4.77 24.54
CA SER A 316 25.39 5.96 23.74
C SER A 316 24.13 6.46 23.04
N CYS A 317 23.71 7.68 23.35
CA CYS A 317 22.46 8.28 22.87
C CYS A 317 22.67 9.51 21.97
N ASP A 318 23.90 10.00 21.88
CA ASP A 318 24.25 11.22 21.16
C ASP A 318 25.06 10.82 19.93
N PRO A 319 24.43 10.72 18.73
CA PRO A 319 25.18 10.42 17.53
C PRO A 319 26.11 11.58 17.16
N THR A 320 27.18 11.28 16.44
CA THR A 320 27.94 12.31 15.73
C THR A 320 27.06 12.99 14.66
N ASP A 321 27.53 14.09 14.08
CA ASP A 321 26.85 14.80 12.98
C ASP A 321 26.47 13.87 11.79
N ASP A 322 27.18 12.75 11.58
CA ASP A 322 26.92 11.78 10.52
C ASP A 322 26.00 10.60 10.93
N GLY A 323 25.28 10.70 12.06
CA GLY A 323 24.38 9.63 12.53
C GLY A 323 25.11 8.38 13.05
N LEU A 324 26.37 8.52 13.46
CA LEU A 324 27.18 7.45 14.03
C LEU A 324 27.12 7.47 15.56
N TYR A 325 26.70 6.37 16.16
CA TYR A 325 26.77 6.11 17.59
C TYR A 325 28.06 5.35 17.87
N ILE A 326 28.82 5.81 18.86
CA ILE A 326 30.04 5.16 19.30
C ILE A 326 29.91 4.83 20.79
N LEU A 327 30.23 3.59 21.13
CA LEU A 327 30.22 3.08 22.50
C LEU A 327 31.51 2.28 22.73
N GLN A 328 32.18 2.48 23.86
CA GLN A 328 33.31 1.64 24.27
C GLN A 328 32.92 0.77 25.45
N VAL A 329 33.16 -0.54 25.32
CA VAL A 329 32.96 -1.51 26.40
C VAL A 329 34.16 -2.43 26.42
N GLN A 330 34.88 -2.43 27.54
CA GLN A 330 36.13 -3.18 27.71
C GLN A 330 37.15 -2.90 26.59
N ASP A 331 37.51 -3.94 25.81
CA ASP A 331 38.47 -3.91 24.71
C ASP A 331 37.81 -3.65 23.33
N ALA A 332 36.48 -3.47 23.29
CA ALA A 332 35.72 -3.25 22.08
C ALA A 332 35.18 -1.83 21.96
N THR A 333 35.19 -1.33 20.72
CA THR A 333 34.44 -0.15 20.29
C THR A 333 33.32 -0.61 19.37
N TYR A 334 32.09 -0.22 19.70
CA TYR A 334 30.88 -0.50 18.95
C TYR A 334 30.50 0.76 18.21
N GLU A 335 30.43 0.66 16.89
CA GLU A 335 30.05 1.73 15.98
C GLU A 335 28.74 1.35 15.31
N VAL A 336 27.67 2.11 15.57
CA VAL A 336 26.38 1.90 14.93
C VAL A 336 26.06 3.09 14.06
N ARG A 337 25.98 2.86 12.75
CA ARG A 337 25.60 3.89 11.78
C ARG A 337 24.14 3.72 11.42
N GLU A 338 23.31 4.70 11.76
CA GLU A 338 21.96 4.76 11.19
C GLU A 338 22.04 5.19 9.73
N THR A 339 21.38 4.44 8.85
CA THR A 339 21.28 4.78 7.44
C THR A 339 19.83 4.96 7.06
N SER A 340 19.53 5.95 6.23
CA SER A 340 18.16 6.25 5.79
C SER A 340 17.52 5.13 4.97
N MET A 341 18.31 4.20 4.41
CA MET A 341 17.79 3.17 3.49
C MET A 341 18.07 1.72 3.92
N ARG A 342 19.01 1.46 4.83
CA ARG A 342 19.46 0.08 5.15
C ARG A 342 19.31 -0.28 6.63
N GLY A 343 18.67 0.58 7.42
CA GLY A 343 18.60 0.41 8.87
C GLY A 343 19.95 0.64 9.56
N PRO A 344 20.07 0.28 10.85
CA PRO A 344 21.31 0.42 11.60
C PRO A 344 22.36 -0.62 11.14
N ILE A 345 23.60 -0.16 10.95
CA ILE A 345 24.74 -1.02 10.64
C ILE A 345 25.70 -1.00 11.83
N LEU A 346 25.87 -2.16 12.46
CA LEU A 346 26.80 -2.37 13.57
C LEU A 346 28.18 -2.80 13.05
N THR A 347 29.23 -2.14 13.54
CA THR A 347 30.64 -2.51 13.39
C THR A 347 31.27 -2.64 14.76
N ILE A 348 31.98 -3.74 15.02
CA ILE A 348 32.69 -3.98 16.28
C ILE A 348 34.19 -3.96 16.00
N VAL A 349 34.92 -3.04 16.62
CA VAL A 349 36.37 -2.90 16.50
C VAL A 349 37.00 -3.36 17.81
N ARG A 350 37.84 -4.38 17.75
CA ARG A 350 38.63 -4.85 18.89
C ARG A 350 39.96 -4.12 18.94
N ASN A 351 40.29 -3.57 20.10
CA ASN A 351 41.60 -3.01 20.35
C ASN A 351 42.51 -4.16 20.78
N ASP A 352 43.36 -4.64 19.87
CA ASP A 352 44.45 -5.55 20.24
C ASP A 352 45.36 -4.82 21.24
N GLY A 353 45.35 -5.28 22.50
CA GLY A 353 46.11 -4.69 23.61
C GLY A 353 47.62 -4.85 23.52
#